data_AF-H5SCT8-F1
#
_entry.id   AF-H5SCT8-F1
#
_cell.length_a   1.000
_cell.length_b   1.000
_cell.length_c   1.000
_cell.angle_alpha   90.00
_cell.angle_beta   90.00
_cell.angle_gamma   90.00
#
_symmetry.space_group_name_H-M   'P 1'
#
loop_
_entity.id
_entity.type
_entity.pdbx_description
1 polymer ?
#
loop_
_entity_poly.entity_id
_entity_poly.type
_entity_poly.pdbx_seq_one_letter_code
_entity_poly.pdbx_strand_id
1 'polypeptide(L)'
;MQRGPHLIPDPRNAAAVAARKKEVRDSFRQRFAATAQRFRLELARWYGIEVANKVQYAEAFEICEYGRIPDRAEILQLFPFLPRETQ
;
A
#
# COMPACT_ATOMS: atom_id res chain seq x y z
N MET A 1 20.30 2.68 15.77
CA MET A 1 20.09 2.50 14.31
C MET A 1 20.86 1.28 13.86
N GLN A 2 20.21 0.16 13.58
CA GLN A 2 20.89 -1.07 13.16
C GLN A 2 21.01 -1.06 11.63
N ARG A 3 22.14 -0.57 11.09
CA ARG A 3 22.53 -0.80 9.68
C ARG A 3 23.67 -1.81 9.69
N GLY A 4 23.32 -3.10 9.77
CA GLY A 4 24.29 -4.20 9.75
C GLY A 4 24.42 -4.85 8.36
N PRO A 5 25.48 -5.65 8.13
CA PRO A 5 25.72 -6.37 6.86
C PRO A 5 24.61 -7.37 6.50
N HIS A 6 23.73 -7.72 7.44
CA HIS A 6 22.52 -8.52 7.17
C HIS A 6 21.44 -7.73 6.40
N LEU A 7 21.42 -6.38 6.52
CA LEU A 7 20.47 -5.54 5.78
C LEU A 7 20.98 -5.17 4.39
N ILE A 8 22.31 -4.98 4.26
CA ILE A 8 22.99 -4.62 3.02
C ILE A 8 24.06 -5.68 2.74
N PRO A 9 23.73 -6.73 1.96
CA PRO A 9 24.70 -7.77 1.62
C PRO A 9 25.78 -7.22 0.68
N ASP A 10 26.98 -7.84 0.71
CA ASP A 10 28.05 -7.54 -0.26
C ASP A 10 27.53 -7.76 -1.69
N PRO A 11 27.59 -6.75 -2.59
CA PRO A 11 27.18 -6.89 -3.98
C PRO A 11 27.85 -8.04 -4.73
N ARG A 12 29.06 -8.44 -4.32
CA ARG A 12 29.81 -9.55 -4.92
C ARG A 12 29.23 -10.92 -4.55
N ASN A 13 28.45 -11.01 -3.48
CA ASN A 13 27.75 -12.22 -3.08
C ASN A 13 26.33 -12.25 -3.65
N ALA A 14 26.19 -12.77 -4.86
CA ALA A 14 24.91 -12.85 -5.57
C ALA A 14 23.82 -13.60 -4.78
N ALA A 15 24.18 -14.66 -4.04
CA ALA A 15 23.23 -15.44 -3.26
C ALA A 15 22.67 -14.64 -2.07
N ALA A 16 23.53 -13.94 -1.34
CA ALA A 16 23.11 -13.09 -0.23
C ALA A 16 22.25 -11.91 -0.71
N VAL A 17 22.60 -11.30 -1.85
CA VAL A 17 21.79 -10.25 -2.50
C VAL A 17 20.41 -10.78 -2.91
N ALA A 18 20.35 -11.96 -3.52
CA ALA A 18 19.08 -12.58 -3.94
C ALA A 18 18.18 -12.91 -2.74
N ALA A 19 18.77 -13.49 -1.68
CA ALA A 19 18.05 -13.79 -0.44
C ALA A 19 17.47 -12.52 0.19
N ARG A 20 18.26 -11.45 0.29
CA ARG A 20 17.80 -10.17 0.83
C ARG A 20 16.68 -9.55 0.00
N LYS A 21 16.79 -9.57 -1.33
CA LYS A 21 15.72 -9.10 -2.23
C LYS A 21 14.42 -9.87 -2.01
N LYS A 22 14.50 -11.20 -1.86
CA LYS A 22 13.34 -12.04 -1.58
C LYS A 22 12.70 -11.67 -0.23
N GLU A 23 13.50 -11.57 0.82
CA GLU A 23 13.03 -11.22 2.17
C GLU A 23 12.32 -9.86 2.18
N VAL A 24 12.94 -8.84 1.58
CA VAL A 24 12.35 -7.50 1.47
C VAL A 24 11.03 -7.56 0.73
N ARG A 25 10.98 -8.25 -0.42
CA ARG A 25 9.74 -8.42 -1.19
C ARG A 25 8.65 -9.12 -0.40
N ASP A 26 8.98 -10.17 0.34
CA ASP A 26 8.01 -10.93 1.14
C ASP A 26 7.49 -10.09 2.31
N SER A 27 8.35 -9.29 2.96
CA SER A 27 7.96 -8.34 4.00
C SER A 27 7.00 -7.26 3.47
N PHE A 28 7.31 -6.66 2.32
CA PHE A 28 6.40 -5.70 1.68
C PHE A 28 5.05 -6.33 1.32
N ARG A 29 5.05 -7.53 0.73
CA ARG A 29 3.81 -8.26 0.41
C ARG A 29 2.94 -8.49 1.64
N GLN A 30 3.54 -8.96 2.74
CA GLN A 30 2.82 -9.18 3.99
C GLN A 30 2.25 -7.87 4.55
N ARG A 31 3.04 -6.79 4.54
CA ARG A 31 2.60 -5.48 5.00
C ARG A 31 1.40 -4.97 4.20
N PHE A 32 1.48 -4.97 2.87
CA PHE A 32 0.39 -4.46 2.04
C PHE A 32 -0.85 -5.36 2.07
N ALA A 33 -0.68 -6.67 2.24
CA ALA A 33 -1.80 -7.61 2.41
C ALA A 33 -2.53 -7.36 3.74
N ALA A 34 -1.78 -7.16 4.83
CA ALA A 34 -2.35 -6.81 6.13
C ALA A 34 -3.13 -5.49 6.06
N THR A 35 -2.61 -4.48 5.36
CA THR A 35 -3.33 -3.21 5.13
C THR A 35 -4.62 -3.43 4.34
N ALA A 36 -4.61 -4.21 3.24
CA ALA A 36 -5.80 -4.51 2.46
C ALA A 36 -6.87 -5.27 3.27
N GLN A 37 -6.45 -6.14 4.18
CA GLN A 37 -7.36 -6.82 5.09
C GLN A 37 -7.94 -5.86 6.14
N ARG A 38 -7.09 -5.00 6.73
CA ARG A 38 -7.50 -4.03 7.76
C ARG A 38 -8.52 -3.03 7.24
N PHE A 39 -8.37 -2.54 6.01
CA PHE A 39 -9.20 -1.49 5.43
C PHE A 39 -10.18 -2.02 4.38
N ARG A 40 -10.66 -3.25 4.55
CA ARG A 40 -11.55 -3.90 3.57
C ARG A 40 -12.87 -3.13 3.39
N LEU A 41 -13.39 -2.55 4.46
CA LEU A 41 -14.63 -1.76 4.43
C LEU A 41 -14.42 -0.43 3.69
N GLU A 42 -13.30 0.24 3.90
CA GLU A 42 -12.91 1.47 3.18
C GLU A 42 -12.78 1.19 1.68
N LEU A 43 -12.11 0.08 1.31
CA LEU A 43 -11.99 -0.35 -0.08
C LEU A 43 -13.37 -0.59 -0.69
N ALA A 44 -14.30 -1.17 0.05
CA ALA A 44 -15.67 -1.38 -0.44
C ALA A 44 -16.43 -0.06 -0.63
N ARG A 45 -16.22 0.94 0.24
CA ARG A 45 -16.80 2.28 0.08
C ARG A 45 -16.27 3.02 -1.14
N TRP A 46 -14.99 2.83 -1.48
CA TRP A 46 -14.36 3.51 -2.61
C TRP A 46 -14.51 2.78 -3.93
N TYR A 47 -14.46 1.45 -3.95
CA TYR A 47 -14.41 0.64 -5.19
C TYR A 47 -15.59 -0.32 -5.36
N GLY A 48 -16.48 -0.41 -4.37
CA GLY A 48 -17.52 -1.42 -4.32
C GLY A 48 -17.03 -2.77 -3.75
N ILE A 49 -17.98 -3.57 -3.28
CA ILE A 49 -17.72 -4.84 -2.59
C ILE A 49 -16.98 -5.84 -3.49
N GLU A 50 -17.35 -5.94 -4.77
CA GLU A 50 -16.74 -6.89 -5.70
C GLU A 50 -15.25 -6.64 -5.91
N VAL A 51 -14.86 -5.37 -6.11
CA VAL A 51 -13.47 -4.99 -6.31
C VAL A 51 -12.72 -5.14 -4.98
N ALA A 52 -13.29 -4.66 -3.88
CA ALA A 52 -12.68 -4.76 -2.55
C ALA A 52 -12.35 -6.21 -2.14
N ASN A 53 -13.17 -7.18 -2.54
CA ASN A 53 -12.91 -8.60 -2.28
C ASN A 53 -11.72 -9.15 -3.08
N LYS A 54 -11.45 -8.59 -4.27
CA LYS A 54 -10.35 -8.99 -5.16
C LYS A 54 -9.03 -8.29 -4.86
N VAL A 55 -9.04 -7.15 -4.16
CA VAL A 55 -7.83 -6.41 -3.78
C VAL A 55 -7.00 -7.22 -2.78
N GLN A 56 -5.78 -7.57 -3.18
CA GLN A 56 -4.84 -8.35 -2.36
C GLN A 56 -3.87 -7.48 -1.56
N TYR A 57 -3.54 -6.29 -2.08
CA TYR A 57 -2.54 -5.39 -1.53
C TYR A 57 -3.08 -3.97 -1.58
N ALA A 58 -2.94 -3.24 -0.48
CA ALA A 58 -3.38 -1.86 -0.39
C ALA A 58 -2.39 -1.03 0.41
N GLU A 59 -2.34 0.25 0.09
CA GLU A 59 -1.71 1.28 0.90
C GLU A 59 -2.79 2.25 1.35
N ALA A 60 -2.76 2.63 2.62
CA ALA A 60 -3.72 3.54 3.22
C ALA A 60 -3.03 4.88 3.48
N PHE A 61 -3.69 5.96 3.05
CA PHE A 61 -3.24 7.33 3.27
C PHE A 61 -4.18 8.02 4.25
N GLU A 62 -3.62 8.86 5.12
CA GLU A 62 -4.35 9.70 6.05
C GLU A 62 -4.26 11.16 5.57
N ILE A 63 -5.35 11.90 5.71
CA ILE A 63 -5.36 13.32 5.43
C ILE A 63 -4.60 14.02 6.55
N CYS A 64 -3.58 14.80 6.21
CA CYS A 64 -2.82 15.56 7.20
C CYS A 64 -3.69 16.63 7.87
N GLU A 65 -3.48 16.87 9.16
CA GLU A 65 -4.19 17.89 9.95
C GLU A 65 -3.92 19.33 9.46
N TYR A 66 -2.78 19.54 8.81
CA TYR A 66 -2.35 20.85 8.32
C TYR A 66 -2.56 20.96 6.82
N GLY A 67 -2.95 22.16 6.37
CA GLY A 67 -3.24 22.46 4.97
C GLY A 67 -4.74 22.43 4.69
N ARG A 68 -5.10 22.10 3.44
CA ARG A 68 -6.51 21.93 3.04
C ARG A 68 -6.91 20.49 3.31
N ILE A 69 -7.99 20.30 4.07
CA ILE A 69 -8.66 19.00 4.23
C ILE A 69 -9.61 18.87 3.04
N PRO A 70 -9.29 18.05 2.02
CA PRO A 70 -10.15 17.93 0.86
C PRO A 70 -11.46 17.24 1.24
N ASP A 71 -12.56 17.75 0.71
CA ASP A 71 -13.82 17.01 0.78
C ASP A 71 -13.82 15.81 -0.19
N ARG A 72 -14.90 15.03 -0.19
CA ARG A 72 -14.99 13.84 -1.04
C ARG A 72 -14.95 14.17 -2.53
N ALA A 73 -15.51 15.30 -2.96
CA ALA A 73 -15.48 15.71 -4.37
C ALA A 73 -14.07 16.11 -4.80
N GLU A 74 -13.35 16.83 -3.94
CA GLU A 74 -11.93 17.17 -4.15
C GLU A 74 -11.04 15.92 -4.19
N ILE A 75 -11.29 14.91 -3.33
CA ILE A 75 -10.57 13.63 -3.39
C ILE A 75 -10.76 12.95 -4.76
N LEU A 76 -11.98 12.94 -5.30
CA LEU A 76 -12.24 12.37 -6.63
C LEU A 76 -11.58 13.17 -7.77
N GLN A 77 -11.34 14.48 -7.58
CA GLN A 77 -10.57 15.28 -8.53
C GLN A 77 -9.07 14.95 -8.45
N LEU A 78 -8.52 14.76 -7.25
CA LEU A 78 -7.12 14.40 -7.03
C LEU A 78 -6.79 12.98 -7.50
N PHE A 79 -7.76 12.06 -7.38
CA PHE A 79 -7.61 10.65 -7.75
C PHE A 79 -8.63 10.28 -8.83
N PRO A 80 -8.40 10.68 -10.10
CA PRO A 80 -9.38 10.52 -11.19
C PRO A 80 -9.57 9.07 -11.67
N PHE A 81 -8.90 8.11 -11.03
CA PHE A 81 -9.07 6.68 -11.25
C PHE A 81 -10.02 6.02 -10.26
N LEU A 82 -10.42 6.71 -9.18
CA LEU A 82 -11.47 6.22 -8.29
C LEU A 82 -12.78 6.20 -9.06
N PRO A 83 -13.63 5.17 -8.89
CA PRO A 83 -14.91 5.16 -9.52
C PRO A 83 -15.71 6.35 -8.98
N ARG A 84 -16.14 7.22 -9.89
CA ARG A 84 -17.13 8.24 -9.55
C ARG A 84 -18.42 7.50 -9.23
N GLU A 85 -19.08 7.86 -8.14
CA GLU A 85 -20.39 7.30 -7.82
C GLU A 85 -21.30 7.45 -9.02
N THR A 86 -21.52 6.34 -9.71
CA THR A 86 -22.68 6.17 -10.56
C THR A 86 -23.79 5.86 -9.57
N GLN A 87 -24.61 6.86 -9.27
CA GLN A 87 -25.85 6.71 -8.50
C GLN A 87 -26.68 5.54 -9.03
#